data_AF-A0A930US91-F1
#
_entry.id   AF-A0A930US91-F1
#
_cell.length_a   1.000
_cell.length_b   1.000
_cell.length_c   1.000
_cell.angle_alpha   90.00
_cell.angle_beta   90.00
_cell.angle_gamma   90.00
#
_symmetry.space_group_name_H-M   'P 1'
#
loop_
_entity.id
_entity.type
_entity.pdbx_description
1 polymer ?
#
loop_
_entity_poly.entity_id
_entity_poly.type
_entity_poly.pdbx_seq_one_letter_code
_entity_poly.pdbx_strand_id
1 'polypeptide(L)'
;MIADGVYPSNEGRGYVLRRIIRRAVRHGHLLGAKETFFIKLVPTLIEVMAQAGEIIKEKQAHIEKLLRLEEEQFARTLERGLAIIRFGIGQR
;
A
#
# COMPACT_ATOMS: atom_id res chain seq x y z
N MET A 1 6.01 -6.52 -8.68
CA MET A 1 4.59 -7.00 -8.75
C MET A 1 3.73 -6.13 -9.67
N ILE A 2 3.46 -4.86 -9.36
CA ILE A 2 2.64 -3.99 -10.24
C ILE A 2 3.35 -3.75 -11.58
N ALA A 3 4.65 -3.45 -11.53
CA ALA A 3 5.49 -3.32 -12.74
C ALA A 3 5.47 -4.59 -13.62
N ASP A 4 5.20 -5.75 -13.03
CA ASP A 4 5.10 -7.06 -13.69
C ASP A 4 3.66 -7.44 -14.09
N GLY A 5 2.71 -6.49 -14.00
CA GLY A 5 1.32 -6.68 -14.41
C GLY A 5 0.41 -7.34 -13.36
N VAL A 6 0.82 -7.40 -12.09
CA VAL A 6 -0.07 -7.84 -11.00
C VAL A 6 -0.82 -6.67 -10.40
N TYR A 7 -2.15 -6.75 -10.37
CA TYR A 7 -3.04 -5.70 -9.86
C TYR A 7 -3.70 -6.11 -8.54
N PRO A 8 -3.98 -5.17 -7.61
CA PRO A 8 -4.71 -5.48 -6.38
C PRO A 8 -6.09 -6.10 -6.68
N SER A 9 -6.37 -7.28 -6.13
CA SER A 9 -7.64 -7.98 -6.34
C SER A 9 -8.07 -8.75 -5.08
N ASN A 10 -9.20 -9.43 -5.14
CA ASN A 10 -9.68 -10.29 -4.05
C ASN A 10 -9.14 -11.73 -4.13
N GLU A 11 -8.42 -12.12 -5.19
CA GLU A 11 -8.00 -13.50 -5.43
C GLU A 11 -6.59 -13.62 -6.00
N GLY A 12 -5.99 -14.82 -5.86
CA GLY A 12 -4.70 -15.16 -6.45
C GLY A 12 -3.55 -14.20 -6.09
N ARG A 13 -2.70 -13.87 -7.07
CA ARG A 13 -1.54 -12.97 -6.87
C ARG A 13 -1.96 -11.54 -6.52
N GLY A 14 -3.11 -11.10 -7.03
CA GLY A 14 -3.64 -9.77 -6.73
C GLY A 14 -4.09 -9.60 -5.29
N TYR A 15 -4.61 -10.68 -4.67
CA TYR A 15 -4.92 -10.70 -3.24
C TYR A 15 -3.67 -10.56 -2.37
N VAL A 16 -2.60 -11.27 -2.73
CA VAL A 16 -1.31 -11.17 -2.02
C VAL A 16 -0.79 -9.73 -2.06
N LEU A 17 -0.78 -9.13 -3.26
CA LEU A 17 -0.38 -7.74 -3.44
C LEU A 17 -1.25 -6.78 -2.60
N ARG A 18 -2.57 -6.92 -2.65
CA ARG A 18 -3.51 -6.13 -1.85
C ARG A 18 -3.19 -6.21 -0.35
N ARG A 19 -2.93 -7.41 0.17
CA ARG A 19 -2.59 -7.59 1.59
C ARG A 19 -1.29 -6.91 1.97
N ILE A 20 -0.27 -6.96 1.11
CA ILE A 20 1.02 -6.30 1.35
C ILE A 20 0.83 -4.78 1.43
N ILE A 21 0.13 -4.20 0.46
CA ILE A 21 -0.16 -2.75 0.42
C ILE A 21 -0.91 -2.34 1.69
N ARG A 22 -2.02 -3.01 2.02
CA ARG A 22 -2.82 -2.69 3.21
C ARG A 22 -2.04 -2.83 4.51
N ARG A 23 -1.15 -3.82 4.61
CA ARG A 23 -0.29 -4.00 5.78
C ARG A 23 0.69 -2.84 5.90
N ALA A 24 1.33 -2.42 4.81
CA ALA A 24 2.24 -1.27 4.81
C ALA A 24 1.51 0.02 5.22
N VAL A 25 0.32 0.27 4.66
CA VAL A 25 -0.51 1.43 5.02
C VAL A 25 -0.90 1.41 6.50
N ARG A 26 -1.31 0.25 7.03
CA ARG A 26 -1.59 0.09 8.47
C ARG A 26 -0.37 0.44 9.32
N HIS A 27 0.82 -0.01 8.94
CA HIS A 27 2.05 0.31 9.67
C HIS A 27 2.38 1.80 9.61
N GLY A 28 2.24 2.45 8.46
CA GLY A 28 2.40 3.90 8.36
C GLY A 28 1.41 4.67 9.24
N HIS A 29 0.16 4.24 9.28
CA HIS A 29 -0.86 4.84 10.16
C HIS A 29 -0.52 4.66 11.65
N LEU A 30 -0.01 3.50 12.05
CA LEU A 30 0.49 3.27 13.42
C LEU A 30 1.68 4.18 13.79
N LEU A 31 2.47 4.59 12.80
CA LEU A 31 3.56 5.56 12.96
C LEU A 31 3.08 7.03 12.89
N GLY A 32 1.78 7.28 12.75
CA GLY A 32 1.19 8.61 12.74
C GLY A 32 0.96 9.23 11.36
N ALA A 33 1.10 8.47 10.28
CA ALA A 33 0.76 8.96 8.94
C ALA A 33 -0.75 9.22 8.82
N LYS A 34 -1.13 10.47 8.52
CA LYS A 34 -2.53 10.90 8.37
C LYS A 34 -2.99 11.04 6.92
N GLU A 35 -2.05 11.25 6.02
CA GLU A 35 -2.31 11.43 4.58
C GLU A 35 -1.78 10.24 3.78
N THR A 36 -2.19 10.16 2.51
CA THR A 36 -1.61 9.22 1.55
C THR A 36 -0.11 9.42 1.47
N PHE A 37 0.64 8.40 1.86
CA PHE A 37 2.11 8.45 1.94
C PHE A 37 2.77 7.42 1.05
N PHE A 38 2.06 6.36 0.67
CA PHE A 38 2.70 5.20 0.05
C PHE A 38 3.23 5.52 -1.35
N ILE A 39 2.56 6.41 -2.07
CA ILE A 39 3.03 6.93 -3.36
C ILE A 39 4.35 7.72 -3.25
N LYS A 40 4.60 8.37 -2.10
CA LYS A 40 5.78 9.21 -1.90
C LYS A 40 7.07 8.37 -1.85
N LEU A 41 6.93 7.06 -1.65
CA LEU A 41 8.05 6.10 -1.61
C LEU A 41 8.47 5.60 -3.00
N VAL A 42 7.63 5.76 -4.02
CA VAL A 42 7.91 5.22 -5.37
C VAL A 42 9.14 5.89 -6.00
N PRO A 43 9.31 7.23 -5.97
CA PRO A 43 10.51 7.86 -6.51
C PRO A 43 11.79 7.40 -5.81
N THR A 44 11.78 7.37 -4.46
CA THR A 44 12.92 6.89 -3.66
C THR A 44 13.26 5.43 -3.97
N LEU A 45 12.25 4.58 -4.20
CA LEU A 45 12.47 3.19 -4.59
C LEU A 45 13.16 3.09 -5.96
N ILE A 46 12.72 3.88 -6.95
CA ILE A 46 13.33 3.92 -8.28
C ILE A 46 14.80 4.32 -8.18
N GLU A 47 15.11 5.35 -7.39
CA GLU A 47 16.47 5.84 -7.17
C GLU A 47 17.38 4.76 -6.54
N VAL A 48 16.93 4.13 -5.46
CA VAL A 48 17.70 3.11 -4.73
C VAL A 48 17.92 1.84 -5.57
N MET A 49 16.96 1.49 -6.44
CA MET A 49 17.08 0.32 -7.32
C MET A 49 17.96 0.56 -8.56
N ALA A 50 18.38 1.79 -8.83
CA ALA A 50 19.22 2.17 -9.96
C ALA A 50 18.75 1.53 -11.28
N GLN A 51 19.59 0.74 -11.93
CA GLN A 51 19.28 0.11 -13.22
C GLN A 51 18.07 -0.84 -13.16
N ALA A 52 17.83 -1.51 -12.02
CA ALA A 52 16.64 -2.34 -11.83
C ALA A 52 15.35 -1.51 -11.61
N GLY A 53 15.49 -0.22 -11.29
CA GLY A 53 14.40 0.73 -11.12
C GLY A 53 13.82 1.25 -12.43
N GLU A 54 14.53 1.13 -13.57
CA GLU A 54 14.07 1.68 -14.86
C GLU A 54 12.72 1.09 -15.32
N ILE A 55 12.48 -0.21 -15.10
CA ILE A 55 11.18 -0.86 -15.39
C ILE A 55 10.04 -0.24 -14.54
N ILE A 56 10.35 0.14 -13.30
CA ILE A 56 9.39 0.78 -12.38
C ILE A 56 9.15 2.23 -12.83
N LYS A 57 10.21 2.93 -13.25
CA LYS A 57 10.19 4.31 -13.73
C LYS A 57 9.31 4.47 -14.97
N GLU A 58 9.44 3.57 -15.96
CA GLU A 58 8.59 3.56 -17.15
C GLU A 58 7.10 3.46 -16.82
N LYS A 59 6.76 2.77 -15.72
CA LYS A 59 5.39 2.53 -15.27
C LYS A 59 5.00 3.37 -14.05
N GLN A 60 5.82 4.35 -13.67
CA GLN A 60 5.72 5.05 -12.39
C GLN A 60 4.33 5.66 -12.16
N ALA A 61 3.86 6.45 -13.13
CA ALA A 61 2.54 7.11 -13.02
C ALA A 61 1.39 6.11 -12.83
N HIS A 62 1.48 4.95 -13.47
CA HIS A 62 0.49 3.90 -13.34
C HIS A 62 0.55 3.21 -11.97
N ILE A 63 1.76 2.91 -11.49
CA ILE A 63 2.01 2.32 -10.17
C ILE A 63 1.49 3.27 -9.08
N GLU A 64 1.86 4.55 -9.13
CA GLU A 64 1.43 5.56 -8.18
C GLU A 64 -0.10 5.72 -8.15
N LYS A 65 -0.76 5.70 -9.32
CA LYS A 65 -2.22 5.74 -9.41
C LYS A 65 -2.87 4.55 -8.69
N LEU A 66 -2.38 3.33 -8.92
CA LEU A 66 -2.93 2.13 -8.28
C LEU A 66 -2.70 2.11 -6.77
N LEU A 67 -1.51 2.49 -6.33
CA LEU A 67 -1.18 2.59 -4.91
C LEU A 67 -2.07 3.63 -4.22
N ARG A 68 -2.26 4.81 -4.82
CA ARG A 68 -3.15 5.85 -4.31
C ARG A 68 -4.58 5.33 -4.15
N LEU A 69 -5.14 4.72 -5.19
CA LEU A 69 -6.51 4.21 -5.17
C LEU A 69 -6.72 3.16 -4.06
N GLU A 70 -5.79 2.21 -3.91
CA GLU A 70 -5.89 1.18 -2.88
C GLU A 70 -5.70 1.78 -1.48
N GLU A 71 -4.76 2.72 -1.29
CA GLU A 71 -4.53 3.41 -0.01
C GLU A 71 -5.76 4.22 0.42
N GLU A 72 -6.34 5.02 -0.47
CA GLU A 72 -7.57 5.79 -0.21
C GLU A 72 -8.77 4.88 0.07
N GLN A 73 -8.92 3.79 -0.69
CA GLN A 73 -9.97 2.80 -0.46
C GLN A 73 -9.82 2.14 0.91
N PHE A 74 -8.61 1.77 1.30
CA PHE A 74 -8.35 1.13 2.57
C PHE A 74 -8.50 2.09 3.75
N ALA A 75 -8.00 3.32 3.64
CA ALA A 75 -8.06 4.35 4.67
C ALA A 75 -9.51 4.57 5.19
N ARG A 76 -10.50 4.55 4.29
CA ARG A 76 -11.95 4.64 4.63
C ARG A 76 -12.43 3.61 5.66
N THR A 77 -11.77 2.46 5.75
CA THR A 77 -12.16 1.36 6.64
C THR A 77 -11.12 1.04 7.71
N LEU A 78 -9.90 1.54 7.55
CA LEU A 78 -8.77 1.24 8.42
C LEU A 78 -9.04 1.67 9.87
N GLU A 79 -9.47 2.91 10.09
CA GLU A 79 -9.70 3.43 11.45
C GLU A 79 -10.76 2.62 12.21
N ARG A 80 -11.87 2.30 11.53
CA ARG A 80 -12.94 1.44 12.08
C ARG A 80 -12.39 0.05 12.42
N GLY A 81 -11.62 -0.54 11.52
CA GLY A 81 -10.98 -1.84 11.75
C GLY A 81 -10.03 -1.83 12.95
N LEU A 82 -9.21 -0.78 13.09
CA LEU A 82 -8.30 -0.62 14.22
C LEU A 82 -9.04 -0.42 15.55
N ALA A 83 -10.15 0.33 15.55
CA ALA A 83 -10.99 0.52 16.74
C ALA A 83 -11.57 -0.82 17.22
N ILE A 84 -12.11 -1.63 16.31
CA ILE A 84 -12.64 -2.97 16.62
C ILE A 84 -11.54 -3.87 17.20
N ILE A 85 -10.36 -3.87 16.59
CA ILE A 85 -9.22 -4.66 17.06
C ILE A 85 -8.79 -4.23 18.47
N ARG A 86 -8.67 -2.92 18.73
CA ARG A 86 -8.30 -2.41 20.07
C ARG A 86 -9.33 -2.82 21.13
N PHE A 87 -10.63 -2.71 20.81
CA PHE A 87 -11.70 -3.11 21.71
C PHE A 87 -11.66 -4.62 22.02
N GLY A 88 -11.44 -5.46 21.00
CA GLY A 88 -11.37 -6.91 21.16
C GLY A 88 -10.13 -7.41 21.91
N ILE A 89 -9.00 -6.70 21.81
CA ILE A 89 -7.77 -7.04 22.54
C ILE A 89 -7.84 -6.55 24.00
N GLY A 90 -8.47 -5.40 24.26
CA GLY A 90 -8.60 -4.83 25.61
C GLY A 90 -9.54 -5.59 26.56
N GLN A 91 -10.23 -6.63 26.09
CA GLN A 91 -11.05 -7.54 26.90
C GLN A 91 -10.35 -8.89 27.22
N ARG A 92 -9.04 -8.97 27.01
CA ARG A 92 -8.22 -10.14 27.40
C ARG A 92 -7.21 -9.77 28.47
#